data_AF-A0A1C5CLC2-F1
#
_entry.id   AF-A0A1C5CLC2-F1
#
_cell.length_a   1.000
_cell.length_b   1.000
_cell.length_c   1.000
_cell.angle_alpha   90.00
_cell.angle_beta   90.00
_cell.angle_gamma   90.00
#
_symmetry.space_group_name_H-M   'P 1'
#
loop_
_entity.id
_entity.type
_entity.pdbx_description
1 polymer ?
#
loop_
_entity_poly.entity_id
_entity_poly.type
_entity_poly.pdbx_seq_one_letter_code
_entity_poly.pdbx_strand_id
1 'polypeptide(L)'
;MSIPEPLDDPWTETGPGDRLPVSRQRRGDRKGREDRHDRGSDEAWDSGAPSFERVPPQDVDAEQSVLGGMLLSKDAIAEVVEVIKGHDFYRPAHETVFTAILDLYAKGEPADPITVAAELVKRGEITKVGGAPYLHTLVQSVPTAANASYYAEIVHERAVLRRLVEAGTKITQMGYAADGDVDEIVNSAQAEIYAVTEQRTSEDYLPLGDIMEGALDEIEAIGSRSGEMTGVPTGFTDLDALTNGMHPGQMIVIAARPAMGKSTLALDFARAASIKNNLPSVIFSLEMGRNEIAMRLLSAEARVALHHMRSGTMTDEDWTRLARRMPEVSAAPLYIDDSPNLSMMEIRAKCRRLKQRNDIKLVIIDYLQLMQAGGSKRSESRQQEVSDMSRNLKLLAKELEVPVIALSQLNRGPEQRTDKKPMVSDLRESGSIEQDADMVILLHREDAYEKESPRAGEADIIVGKHRNGPTATITVAFQGHYSRFVDMAQT
;
A
#
# COMPACT_ATOMS: atom_id res chain seq x y z
N MET A 1 41.27 -29.30 -30.36
CA MET A 1 42.56 -29.82 -29.85
C MET A 1 43.66 -28.96 -30.46
N SER A 2 44.52 -28.25 -29.76
CA SER A 2 44.78 -28.19 -28.32
C SER A 2 45.68 -26.98 -28.01
N ILE A 3 45.28 -26.22 -26.98
CA ILE A 3 46.08 -25.64 -25.87
C ILE A 3 47.21 -24.62 -26.21
N PRO A 4 47.25 -23.50 -25.47
CA PRO A 4 48.53 -23.06 -24.91
C PRO A 4 48.46 -22.66 -23.42
N GLU A 5 49.54 -23.00 -22.70
CA GLU A 5 50.21 -22.38 -21.51
C GLU A 5 50.96 -23.48 -20.71
N PRO A 6 51.96 -23.22 -19.82
CA PRO A 6 52.25 -21.98 -19.06
C PRO A 6 53.75 -21.59 -18.77
N LEU A 7 53.89 -20.38 -18.19
CA LEU A 7 54.80 -19.73 -17.19
C LEU A 7 56.18 -20.27 -16.68
N ASP A 8 57.04 -19.26 -16.41
CA ASP A 8 58.01 -18.99 -15.30
C ASP A 8 59.54 -19.28 -15.34
N ASP A 9 60.31 -18.16 -15.18
CA ASP A 9 61.58 -17.80 -14.46
C ASP A 9 62.84 -18.72 -14.61
N PRO A 10 64.13 -18.36 -14.24
CA PRO A 10 64.62 -17.39 -13.24
C PRO A 10 65.94 -16.60 -13.53
N TRP A 11 66.17 -15.53 -12.74
CA TRP A 11 67.43 -14.95 -12.25
C TRP A 11 68.77 -15.19 -13.01
N THR A 12 69.47 -14.11 -13.40
CA THR A 12 70.95 -14.02 -13.30
C THR A 12 71.45 -12.57 -13.28
N GLU A 13 72.46 -12.38 -12.43
CA GLU A 13 73.09 -11.16 -11.91
C GLU A 13 73.97 -10.40 -12.93
N THR A 14 74.27 -9.12 -12.66
CA THR A 14 75.61 -8.59 -12.33
C THR A 14 75.67 -7.04 -12.39
N GLY A 15 76.08 -6.38 -11.28
CA GLY A 15 76.65 -5.02 -11.28
C GLY A 15 78.19 -5.09 -11.31
N PRO A 16 78.99 -4.16 -10.73
CA PRO A 16 78.74 -2.76 -10.34
C PRO A 16 79.94 -1.81 -10.64
N GLY A 17 79.85 -0.55 -10.20
CA GLY A 17 81.02 0.28 -9.82
C GLY A 17 80.71 1.77 -9.82
N ASP A 18 81.29 2.65 -8.99
CA ASP A 18 82.06 2.57 -7.76
C ASP A 18 82.26 4.03 -7.28
N ARG A 19 82.46 4.25 -5.96
CA ARG A 19 83.14 5.40 -5.30
C ARG A 19 82.38 6.68 -4.85
N LEU A 20 82.31 6.77 -3.51
CA LEU A 20 82.32 7.93 -2.58
C LEU A 20 83.67 8.73 -2.67
N PRO A 21 83.90 9.94 -2.04
CA PRO A 21 83.46 10.32 -0.68
C PRO A 21 83.21 11.82 -0.28
N VAL A 22 82.39 11.96 0.79
CA VAL A 22 82.47 12.77 2.05
C VAL A 22 83.20 14.15 2.09
N SER A 23 82.50 15.21 2.55
CA SER A 23 82.73 15.94 3.83
C SER A 23 82.05 17.34 3.94
N ARG A 24 82.11 17.94 5.13
CA ARG A 24 81.15 18.82 5.83
C ARG A 24 81.37 20.36 5.67
N GLN A 25 80.24 21.08 5.85
CA GLN A 25 80.00 22.32 6.65
C GLN A 25 80.21 23.76 6.10
N ARG A 26 79.07 24.49 6.17
CA ARG A 26 78.78 25.81 6.81
C ARG A 26 78.68 27.11 5.98
N ARG A 27 77.43 27.65 6.05
CA ARG A 27 76.96 29.05 6.26
C ARG A 27 77.11 30.11 5.15
N GLY A 28 75.99 30.76 4.83
CA GLY A 28 75.97 32.17 4.41
C GLY A 28 74.78 32.64 3.57
N ASP A 29 73.68 33.02 4.24
CA ASP A 29 72.81 34.20 4.00
C ASP A 29 72.08 34.52 2.66
N ARG A 30 70.76 34.74 2.84
CA ARG A 30 69.86 35.80 2.28
C ARG A 30 68.87 35.51 1.13
N LYS A 31 67.60 35.47 1.57
CA LYS A 31 66.39 36.22 1.12
C LYS A 31 65.92 36.13 -0.33
N GLY A 32 64.72 35.57 -0.50
CA GLY A 32 63.80 35.85 -1.62
C GLY A 32 62.52 35.04 -1.49
N ARG A 33 61.40 35.73 -1.27
CA ARG A 33 59.99 35.27 -1.17
C ARG A 33 59.61 34.07 -2.07
N GLU A 34 58.93 33.09 -1.49
CA GLU A 34 57.98 32.21 -2.19
C GLU A 34 56.78 31.90 -1.28
N ASP A 35 55.60 32.02 -1.88
CA ASP A 35 54.28 31.82 -1.29
C ASP A 35 54.08 30.36 -0.85
N ARG A 36 53.73 30.16 0.42
CA ARG A 36 53.29 28.86 0.94
C ARG A 36 51.78 28.85 1.10
N HIS A 37 51.14 27.96 0.36
CA HIS A 37 49.79 27.50 0.63
C HIS A 37 49.70 26.90 2.03
N ASP A 38 48.68 27.36 2.74
CA ASP A 38 48.31 27.07 4.12
C ASP A 38 47.92 25.59 4.28
N ARG A 39 48.61 24.86 5.15
CA ARG A 39 48.16 23.58 5.69
C ARG A 39 47.49 23.87 7.03
N GLY A 40 46.19 24.14 6.97
CA GLY A 40 45.32 24.22 8.13
C GLY A 40 45.03 22.82 8.69
N SER A 41 45.58 22.59 9.89
CA SER A 41 45.06 21.78 11.00
C SER A 41 44.00 20.71 10.70
N ASP A 42 44.40 19.44 10.93
CA ASP A 42 43.51 18.35 11.34
C ASP A 42 42.84 18.73 12.67
N GLU A 43 41.72 19.46 12.59
CA GLU A 43 40.76 19.55 13.69
C GLU A 43 39.98 18.24 13.72
N ALA A 44 40.46 17.33 14.59
CA ALA A 44 39.65 16.24 15.11
C ALA A 44 38.34 16.84 15.62
N TRP A 45 37.22 16.46 14.99
CA TRP A 45 35.89 16.78 15.46
C TRP A 45 35.65 16.02 16.77
N ASP A 46 36.11 16.61 17.86
CA ASP A 46 35.67 16.29 19.22
C ASP A 46 34.17 16.63 19.28
N SER A 47 33.35 15.64 18.93
CA SER A 47 31.91 15.68 19.15
C SER A 47 31.63 15.44 20.63
N GLY A 48 32.09 16.38 21.46
CA GLY A 48 31.59 16.61 22.81
C GLY A 48 30.16 17.15 22.73
N ALA A 49 29.23 16.36 22.21
CA ALA A 49 27.82 16.59 22.46
C ALA A 49 27.57 16.19 23.92
N PRO A 50 27.08 17.10 24.78
CA PRO A 50 26.67 16.71 26.11
C PRO A 50 25.58 15.67 25.97
N SER A 51 25.80 14.46 26.47
CA SER A 51 24.76 13.47 26.70
C SER A 51 23.82 14.04 27.74
N PHE A 52 22.92 14.93 27.34
CA PHE A 52 21.67 15.12 28.05
C PHE A 52 21.03 13.74 28.08
N GLU A 53 20.91 13.16 29.27
CA GLU A 53 19.94 12.09 29.53
C GLU A 53 18.59 12.62 29.06
N ARG A 54 18.23 12.30 27.80
CA ARG A 54 16.93 12.65 27.26
C ARG A 54 15.93 11.74 27.95
N VAL A 55 15.27 12.28 28.96
CA VAL A 55 14.13 11.63 29.58
C VAL A 55 13.10 11.36 28.48
N PRO A 56 12.58 10.13 28.36
CA PRO A 56 11.54 9.82 27.38
C PRO A 56 10.35 10.79 27.50
N PRO A 57 9.66 11.13 26.40
CA PRO A 57 8.46 11.96 26.44
C PRO A 57 7.44 11.42 27.45
N GLN A 58 7.07 12.27 28.41
CA GLN A 58 6.20 11.93 29.53
C GLN A 58 5.53 13.19 30.09
N ASP A 59 4.39 13.02 30.74
CA ASP A 59 3.74 14.04 31.55
C ASP A 59 3.12 13.38 32.78
N VAL A 60 3.88 13.38 33.88
CA VAL A 60 3.49 12.66 35.11
C VAL A 60 2.29 13.34 35.77
N ASP A 61 2.18 14.66 35.68
CA ASP A 61 1.09 15.43 36.28
C ASP A 61 -0.23 15.15 35.53
N ALA A 62 -0.16 15.01 34.20
CA ALA A 62 -1.30 14.55 33.40
C ALA A 62 -1.70 13.11 33.77
N GLU A 63 -0.74 12.18 33.91
CA GLU A 63 -1.03 10.80 34.33
C GLU A 63 -1.71 10.73 35.71
N GLN A 64 -1.24 11.53 36.67
CA GLN A 64 -1.85 11.64 37.99
C GLN A 64 -3.27 12.21 37.91
N SER A 65 -3.47 13.20 37.04
CA SER A 65 -4.77 13.83 36.82
C SER A 65 -5.79 12.89 36.19
N VAL A 66 -5.35 12.04 35.25
CA VAL A 66 -6.20 10.99 34.66
C VAL A 66 -6.64 9.98 35.71
N LEU A 67 -5.68 9.39 36.45
CA LEU A 67 -5.98 8.38 37.46
C LEU A 67 -6.84 8.93 38.60
N GLY A 68 -6.56 10.14 39.07
CA GLY A 68 -7.39 10.77 40.08
C GLY A 68 -8.80 11.07 39.56
N GLY A 69 -8.95 11.46 38.30
CA GLY A 69 -10.25 11.72 37.66
C GLY A 69 -11.09 10.44 37.59
N MET A 70 -10.46 9.33 37.21
CA MET A 70 -11.06 7.99 37.21
C MET A 70 -11.49 7.53 38.61
N LEU A 71 -10.69 7.84 39.65
CA LEU A 71 -11.02 7.51 41.05
C LEU A 71 -12.15 8.38 41.64
N LEU A 72 -12.44 9.52 41.02
CA LEU A 72 -13.48 10.47 41.45
C LEU A 72 -14.82 10.24 40.76
N SER A 73 -14.82 9.83 39.49
CA SER A 73 -16.04 9.69 38.70
C SER A 73 -16.00 8.45 37.82
N LYS A 74 -17.11 7.70 37.84
CA LYS A 74 -17.33 6.55 36.95
C LYS A 74 -17.38 6.96 35.48
N ASP A 75 -17.95 8.12 35.18
CA ASP A 75 -18.08 8.61 33.80
C ASP A 75 -16.71 8.94 33.19
N ALA A 76 -15.78 9.46 34.01
CA ALA A 76 -14.40 9.70 33.61
C ALA A 76 -13.65 8.40 33.25
N ILE A 77 -14.01 7.27 33.86
CA ILE A 77 -13.43 5.97 33.50
C ILE A 77 -13.85 5.61 32.06
N ALA A 78 -15.12 5.79 31.70
CA ALA A 78 -15.62 5.46 30.37
C ALA A 78 -14.90 6.29 29.29
N GLU A 79 -14.80 7.61 29.49
CA GLU A 79 -14.14 8.51 28.54
C GLU A 79 -12.64 8.22 28.38
N VAL A 80 -11.93 7.95 29.49
CA VAL A 80 -10.47 7.73 29.46
C VAL A 80 -10.10 6.42 28.76
N VAL A 81 -10.91 5.37 28.93
CA VAL A 81 -10.66 4.04 28.32
C VAL A 81 -10.72 4.08 26.80
N GLU A 82 -11.47 5.02 26.22
CA GLU A 82 -11.51 5.22 24.77
C GLU A 82 -10.21 5.84 24.21
N VAL A 83 -9.46 6.56 25.05
CA VAL A 83 -8.31 7.38 24.62
C VAL A 83 -6.97 6.70 24.90
N ILE A 84 -6.80 6.07 26.06
CA ILE A 84 -5.52 5.49 26.50
C ILE A 84 -5.62 4.05 26.97
N LYS A 85 -4.50 3.32 26.82
CA LYS A 85 -4.29 1.94 27.32
C LYS A 85 -3.26 1.93 28.46
N GLY A 86 -3.19 0.83 29.21
CA GLY A 86 -2.28 0.71 30.36
C GLY A 86 -0.81 0.98 30.02
N HIS A 87 -0.34 0.53 28.85
CA HIS A 87 1.04 0.76 28.39
C HIS A 87 1.33 2.21 27.94
N ASP A 88 0.31 3.08 27.87
CA ASP A 88 0.50 4.50 27.53
C ASP A 88 1.06 5.29 28.73
N PHE A 89 0.93 4.78 29.95
CA PHE A 89 1.54 5.40 31.12
C PHE A 89 3.07 5.24 31.10
N TYR A 90 3.79 6.32 31.38
CA TYR A 90 5.23 6.27 31.56
C TYR A 90 5.61 5.55 32.85
N ARG A 91 4.85 5.75 33.92
CA ARG A 91 5.12 5.12 35.22
C ARG A 91 4.44 3.74 35.31
N PRO A 92 5.19 2.65 35.56
CA PRO A 92 4.60 1.33 35.78
C PRO A 92 3.62 1.28 36.96
N ALA A 93 3.85 2.13 37.97
CA ALA A 93 2.92 2.29 39.08
C ALA A 93 1.54 2.80 38.62
N HIS A 94 1.52 3.72 37.65
CA HIS A 94 0.26 4.28 37.12
C HIS A 94 -0.46 3.27 36.23
N GLU A 95 0.26 2.51 35.40
CA GLU A 95 -0.29 1.38 34.65
C GLU A 95 -0.95 0.34 35.57
N THR A 96 -0.30 0.03 36.70
CA THR A 96 -0.83 -0.91 37.70
C THR A 96 -2.14 -0.40 38.32
N VAL A 97 -2.18 0.89 38.69
CA VAL A 97 -3.39 1.53 39.22
C VAL A 97 -4.51 1.57 38.18
N PHE A 98 -4.19 1.95 36.95
CA PHE A 98 -5.13 1.97 35.81
C PHE A 98 -5.78 0.59 35.61
N THR A 99 -4.96 -0.47 35.56
CA THR A 99 -5.44 -1.84 35.38
C THR A 99 -6.38 -2.27 36.52
N ALA A 100 -6.04 -1.93 37.77
CA ALA A 100 -6.90 -2.22 38.91
C ALA A 100 -8.25 -1.47 38.84
N ILE A 101 -8.25 -0.21 38.38
CA ILE A 101 -9.48 0.57 38.14
C ILE A 101 -10.35 -0.11 37.07
N LEU A 102 -9.75 -0.53 35.94
CA LEU A 102 -10.48 -1.20 34.86
C LEU A 102 -11.10 -2.52 35.31
N ASP A 103 -10.38 -3.30 36.09
CA ASP A 103 -10.88 -4.60 36.57
C ASP A 103 -12.05 -4.45 37.55
N LEU A 104 -12.05 -3.41 38.38
CA LEU A 104 -13.20 -3.09 39.25
C LEU A 104 -14.38 -2.58 38.42
N TYR A 105 -14.11 -1.70 37.46
CA TYR A 105 -15.12 -1.18 36.54
C TYR A 105 -15.80 -2.29 35.72
N ALA A 106 -15.02 -3.25 35.20
CA ALA A 106 -15.52 -4.41 34.46
C ALA A 106 -16.38 -5.35 35.31
N LYS A 107 -16.14 -5.42 36.62
CA LYS A 107 -16.98 -6.15 37.59
C LYS A 107 -18.23 -5.37 38.01
N GLY A 108 -18.37 -4.12 37.57
CA GLY A 108 -19.43 -3.21 37.99
C GLY A 108 -19.26 -2.69 39.42
N GLU A 109 -18.08 -2.84 40.01
CA GLU A 109 -17.75 -2.33 41.35
C GLU A 109 -17.27 -0.86 41.26
N PRO A 110 -17.55 -0.01 42.26
CA PRO A 110 -17.06 1.36 42.28
C PRO A 110 -15.53 1.35 42.40
N ALA A 111 -14.84 2.10 41.55
CA ALA A 111 -13.39 2.27 41.58
C ALA A 111 -13.02 3.57 42.31
N ASP A 112 -12.97 3.52 43.63
CA ASP A 112 -12.55 4.63 44.50
C ASP A 112 -11.21 4.29 45.18
N PRO A 113 -10.55 5.24 45.87
CA PRO A 113 -9.26 4.97 46.50
C PRO A 113 -9.26 3.80 47.50
N ILE A 114 -10.40 3.49 48.12
CA ILE A 114 -10.52 2.42 49.11
C ILE A 114 -10.67 1.07 48.41
N THR A 115 -11.55 0.97 47.41
CA THR A 115 -11.77 -0.27 46.66
C THR A 115 -10.56 -0.64 45.81
N VAL A 116 -9.92 0.35 45.17
CA VAL A 116 -8.68 0.16 44.42
C VAL A 116 -7.54 -0.25 45.35
N ALA A 117 -7.43 0.33 46.55
CA ALA A 117 -6.45 -0.12 47.54
C ALA A 117 -6.67 -1.58 47.95
N ALA A 118 -7.92 -1.98 48.21
CA ALA A 118 -8.26 -3.34 48.59
C ALA A 118 -7.92 -4.36 47.48
N GLU A 119 -8.22 -4.03 46.22
CA GLU A 119 -7.89 -4.87 45.08
C GLU A 119 -6.37 -4.97 44.87
N LEU A 120 -5.63 -3.87 45.00
CA LEU A 120 -4.16 -3.87 44.91
C LEU A 120 -3.50 -4.64 46.07
N VAL A 121 -4.08 -4.61 47.27
CA VAL A 121 -3.63 -5.44 48.41
C VAL A 121 -3.85 -6.92 48.11
N LYS A 122 -5.04 -7.27 47.59
CA LYS A 122 -5.38 -8.66 47.22
C LYS A 122 -4.45 -9.22 46.15
N ARG A 123 -3.96 -8.38 45.23
CA ARG A 123 -2.96 -8.73 44.21
C ARG A 123 -1.52 -8.73 44.71
N GLY A 124 -1.26 -8.18 45.90
CA GLY A 124 0.09 -8.01 46.44
C GLY A 124 0.90 -6.89 45.76
N GLU A 125 0.22 -5.91 45.14
CA GLU A 125 0.84 -4.85 44.32
C GLU A 125 0.78 -3.46 44.96
N ILE A 126 0.06 -3.31 46.09
CA ILE A 126 -0.10 -2.03 46.79
C ILE A 126 1.22 -1.36 47.16
N THR A 127 2.28 -2.13 47.41
CA THR A 127 3.62 -1.61 47.72
C THR A 127 4.32 -1.04 46.49
N LYS A 128 4.06 -1.58 45.30
CA LYS A 128 4.65 -1.12 44.03
C LYS A 128 4.13 0.27 43.63
N VAL A 129 2.90 0.60 44.01
CA VAL A 129 2.24 1.88 43.67
C VAL A 129 2.49 3.00 44.68
N GLY A 130 3.28 2.76 45.74
CA GLY A 130 3.53 3.75 46.79
C GLY A 130 2.58 3.70 47.99
N GLY A 131 1.77 2.64 48.10
CA GLY A 131 0.85 2.41 49.22
C GLY A 131 -0.50 3.10 49.08
N ALA A 132 -1.43 2.79 49.99
CA ALA A 132 -2.76 3.40 50.03
C ALA A 132 -2.77 4.94 50.08
N PRO A 133 -1.82 5.63 50.76
CA PRO A 133 -1.76 7.09 50.73
C PRO A 133 -1.58 7.68 49.34
N TYR A 134 -0.87 6.99 48.43
CA TYR A 134 -0.64 7.50 47.08
C TYR A 134 -1.93 7.65 46.27
N LEU A 135 -2.89 6.73 46.45
CA LEU A 135 -4.20 6.81 45.78
C LEU A 135 -5.00 8.05 46.21
N HIS A 136 -4.88 8.46 47.48
CA HIS A 136 -5.46 9.72 47.95
C HIS A 136 -4.74 10.93 47.37
N THR A 137 -3.42 10.87 47.19
CA THR A 137 -2.66 11.92 46.50
C THR A 137 -3.13 12.10 45.06
N LEU A 138 -3.38 11.01 44.32
CA LEU A 138 -3.91 11.07 42.94
C LEU A 138 -5.24 11.83 42.87
N VAL A 139 -6.13 11.58 43.83
CA VAL A 139 -7.41 12.30 43.91
C VAL A 139 -7.19 13.79 44.23
N GLN A 140 -6.23 14.12 45.09
CA GLN A 140 -5.93 15.51 45.46
C GLN A 140 -5.24 16.31 44.35
N SER A 141 -4.54 15.65 43.42
CA SER A 141 -3.88 16.32 42.29
C SER A 141 -4.86 16.78 41.20
N VAL A 142 -6.11 16.33 41.22
CA VAL A 142 -7.09 16.61 40.17
C VAL A 142 -7.87 17.90 40.48
N PRO A 143 -7.82 18.91 39.59
CA PRO A 143 -8.65 20.10 39.76
C PRO A 143 -10.15 19.79 39.60
N THR A 144 -10.52 18.99 38.59
CA THR A 144 -11.89 18.56 38.29
C THR A 144 -11.91 17.25 37.52
N ALA A 145 -12.79 16.31 37.88
CA ALA A 145 -12.93 15.02 37.17
C ALA A 145 -13.39 15.18 35.70
N ALA A 146 -14.09 16.27 35.37
CA ALA A 146 -14.58 16.55 34.01
C ALA A 146 -13.47 16.78 32.96
N ASN A 147 -12.23 17.03 33.39
CA ASN A 147 -11.10 17.23 32.47
C ASN A 147 -10.27 15.95 32.25
N ALA A 148 -10.71 14.81 32.77
CA ALA A 148 -9.95 13.55 32.69
C ALA A 148 -9.65 13.15 31.23
N SER A 149 -10.61 13.32 30.32
CA SER A 149 -10.42 13.07 28.89
C SER A 149 -9.32 13.94 28.26
N TYR A 150 -9.32 15.25 28.56
CA TYR A 150 -8.26 16.16 28.08
C TYR A 150 -6.86 15.77 28.57
N TYR A 151 -6.72 15.36 29.83
CA TYR A 151 -5.44 14.88 30.34
C TYR A 151 -5.06 13.52 29.74
N ALA A 152 -6.03 12.66 29.41
CA ALA A 152 -5.77 11.41 28.72
C ALA A 152 -5.22 11.63 27.31
N GLU A 153 -5.70 12.65 26.58
CA GLU A 153 -5.11 13.04 25.29
C GLU A 153 -3.64 13.45 25.44
N ILE A 154 -3.30 14.22 26.48
CA ILE A 154 -1.90 14.60 26.75
C ILE A 154 -1.05 13.35 27.01
N VAL A 155 -1.51 12.41 27.84
CA VAL A 155 -0.80 11.15 28.11
C VAL A 155 -0.63 10.34 26.83
N HIS A 156 -1.67 10.25 26.00
CA HIS A 156 -1.63 9.58 24.71
C HIS A 156 -0.59 10.18 23.77
N GLU A 157 -0.56 11.51 23.62
CA GLU A 157 0.43 12.20 22.79
C GLU A 157 1.86 11.91 23.26
N ARG A 158 2.10 11.93 24.58
CA ARG A 158 3.42 11.58 25.13
C ARG A 158 3.76 10.11 24.90
N ALA A 159 2.81 9.20 25.01
CA ALA A 159 3.00 7.78 24.73
C ALA A 159 3.35 7.52 23.26
N VAL A 160 2.68 8.20 22.32
CA VAL A 160 3.00 8.14 20.87
C VAL A 160 4.40 8.63 20.61
N LEU A 161 4.79 9.78 21.18
CA LEU A 161 6.15 10.31 21.05
C LEU A 161 7.20 9.36 21.65
N ARG A 162 6.89 8.72 22.79
CA ARG A 162 7.77 7.73 23.43
C ARG A 162 7.96 6.48 22.56
N ARG A 163 6.87 5.92 22.03
CA ARG A 163 6.93 4.80 21.06
C ARG A 163 7.74 5.16 19.81
N LEU A 164 7.61 6.38 19.31
CA LEU A 164 8.40 6.85 18.17
C LEU A 164 9.92 6.85 18.48
N VAL A 165 10.31 7.27 19.68
CA VAL A 165 11.70 7.23 20.13
C VAL A 165 12.22 5.79 20.24
N GLU A 166 11.40 4.89 20.79
CA GLU A 166 11.72 3.46 20.91
C GLU A 166 11.89 2.80 19.53
N ALA A 167 10.94 3.03 18.62
CA ALA A 167 11.01 2.57 17.23
C ALA A 167 12.27 3.11 16.54
N GLY A 168 12.58 4.40 16.69
CA GLY A 168 13.80 5.00 16.15
C GLY A 168 15.08 4.36 16.69
N THR A 169 15.11 4.01 17.98
CA THR A 169 16.25 3.32 18.59
C THR A 169 16.40 1.89 18.05
N LYS A 170 15.30 1.15 17.93
CA LYS A 170 15.33 -0.19 17.31
C LYS A 170 15.78 -0.15 15.86
N ILE A 171 15.30 0.81 15.07
CA ILE A 171 15.72 0.98 13.66
C ILE A 171 17.21 1.27 13.57
N THR A 172 17.72 2.12 14.47
CA THR A 172 19.14 2.40 14.56
C THR A 172 19.94 1.14 14.92
N GLN A 173 19.46 0.34 15.88
CA GLN A 173 20.09 -0.93 16.25
C GLN A 173 20.10 -1.94 15.09
N MET A 174 18.99 -2.06 14.35
CA MET A 174 18.90 -2.91 13.15
C MET A 174 19.93 -2.50 12.09
N GLY A 175 20.10 -1.19 11.87
CA GLY A 175 21.10 -0.66 10.94
C GLY A 175 22.55 -0.96 11.32
N TYR A 176 22.87 -0.99 12.62
CA TYR A 176 24.22 -1.33 13.10
C TYR A 176 24.48 -2.84 13.18
N ALA A 177 23.45 -3.64 13.45
CA ALA A 177 23.60 -5.10 13.56
C ALA A 177 23.94 -5.75 12.21
N ALA A 178 23.38 -5.23 11.10
CA ALA A 178 23.62 -5.70 9.73
C ALA A 178 23.45 -7.23 9.50
N ASP A 179 22.68 -7.91 10.35
CA ASP A 179 22.35 -9.34 10.23
C ASP A 179 21.05 -9.48 9.42
N GLY A 180 21.15 -9.92 8.16
CA GLY A 180 20.02 -10.21 7.29
C GLY A 180 20.13 -9.58 5.91
N ASP A 181 19.15 -9.86 5.06
CA ASP A 181 18.99 -9.15 3.78
C ASP A 181 18.63 -7.68 4.04
N VAL A 182 19.20 -6.75 3.27
CA VAL A 182 18.93 -5.31 3.38
C VAL A 182 17.42 -5.05 3.22
N ASP A 183 16.76 -5.79 2.33
CA ASP A 183 15.32 -5.67 2.12
C ASP A 183 14.51 -6.12 3.36
N GLU A 184 14.94 -7.16 4.06
CA GLU A 184 14.31 -7.62 5.31
C GLU A 184 14.49 -6.61 6.46
N ILE A 185 15.67 -5.99 6.55
CA ILE A 185 15.95 -4.94 7.53
C ILE A 185 15.10 -3.69 7.26
N VAL A 186 14.99 -3.27 6.00
CA VAL A 186 14.14 -2.14 5.61
C VAL A 186 12.67 -2.43 5.90
N ASN A 187 12.19 -3.64 5.61
CA ASN A 187 10.82 -4.06 5.91
C ASN A 187 10.54 -4.06 7.42
N SER A 188 11.48 -4.58 8.23
CA SER A 188 11.36 -4.59 9.69
C SER A 188 11.34 -3.17 10.26
N ALA A 189 12.16 -2.26 9.70
CA ALA A 189 12.15 -0.85 10.08
C ALA A 189 10.82 -0.15 9.72
N GLN A 190 10.24 -0.46 8.56
CA GLN A 190 8.93 0.07 8.18
C GLN A 190 7.81 -0.43 9.10
N ALA A 191 7.85 -1.71 9.48
CA ALA A 191 6.88 -2.29 10.42
C ALA A 191 6.92 -1.61 11.80
N GLU A 192 8.12 -1.32 12.33
CA GLU A 192 8.28 -0.61 13.61
C GLU A 192 7.72 0.82 13.56
N ILE A 193 7.92 1.57 12.47
CA ILE A 193 7.29 2.91 12.33
C ILE A 193 5.77 2.81 12.25
N TYR A 194 5.26 1.81 11.54
CA TYR A 194 3.82 1.64 11.35
C TYR A 194 3.09 1.29 12.65
N ALA A 195 3.70 0.46 13.51
CA ALA A 195 3.16 0.12 14.82
C ALA A 195 2.97 1.34 15.74
N VAL A 196 3.72 2.44 15.52
CA VAL A 196 3.55 3.70 16.27
C VAL A 196 2.27 4.43 15.88
N THR A 197 1.80 4.26 14.63
CA THR A 197 0.63 4.96 14.07
C THR A 197 -0.70 4.22 14.23
N GLU A 198 -0.71 2.91 14.47
CA GLU A 198 -1.91 2.06 14.34
C GLU A 198 -2.59 1.74 15.70
N GLN A 199 -2.83 2.75 16.55
CA GLN A 199 -3.57 2.56 17.82
C GLN A 199 -4.90 3.31 17.94
N ARG A 200 -5.45 3.87 16.85
CA ARG A 200 -6.89 4.12 16.78
C ARG A 200 -7.62 2.84 16.40
N THR A 201 -7.74 1.92 17.35
CA THR A 201 -8.73 0.85 17.25
C THR A 201 -10.02 1.40 17.88
N SER A 202 -10.83 2.13 17.10
CA SER A 202 -12.25 2.26 17.48
C SER A 202 -12.87 0.86 17.39
N GLU A 203 -13.77 0.51 18.29
CA GLU A 203 -14.47 -0.77 18.21
C GLU A 203 -15.21 -0.90 16.86
N ASP A 204 -14.85 -1.90 16.06
CA ASP A 204 -15.30 -2.12 14.67
C ASP A 204 -16.76 -2.63 14.55
N TYR A 205 -17.57 -2.48 15.60
CA TYR A 205 -18.96 -2.94 15.60
C TYR A 205 -19.89 -1.85 16.11
N LEU A 206 -20.80 -1.42 15.24
CA LEU A 206 -21.89 -0.49 15.58
C LEU A 206 -23.19 -1.29 15.72
N PRO A 207 -24.07 -0.96 16.68
CA PRO A 207 -25.41 -1.54 16.72
C PRO A 207 -26.17 -1.13 15.44
N LEU A 208 -27.00 -2.04 14.91
CA LEU A 208 -27.69 -1.83 13.63
C LEU A 208 -28.46 -0.49 13.58
N GLY A 209 -29.04 -0.06 14.71
CA GLY A 209 -29.75 1.22 14.81
C GLY A 209 -28.91 2.43 14.38
N ASP A 210 -27.63 2.46 14.74
CA ASP A 210 -26.72 3.58 14.46
C ASP A 210 -26.24 3.57 13.00
N ILE A 211 -26.27 2.40 12.34
CA ILE A 211 -25.93 2.24 10.92
C ILE A 211 -27.12 2.62 10.03
N MET A 212 -28.34 2.38 10.50
CA MET A 212 -29.57 2.55 9.71
C MET A 212 -29.82 4.00 9.29
N GLU A 213 -29.49 4.97 10.13
CA GLU A 213 -29.65 6.39 9.80
C GLU A 213 -28.76 6.78 8.61
N GLY A 214 -27.47 6.45 8.66
CA GLY A 214 -26.55 6.68 7.55
C GLY A 214 -26.94 5.91 6.27
N ALA A 215 -27.43 4.68 6.41
CA ALA A 215 -27.90 3.91 5.25
C ALA A 215 -29.13 4.52 4.57
N LEU A 216 -30.05 5.10 5.35
CA LEU A 216 -31.22 5.80 4.80
C LEU A 216 -30.81 7.10 4.11
N ASP A 217 -29.90 7.87 4.69
CA ASP A 217 -29.36 9.08 4.08
C ASP A 217 -28.67 8.78 2.73
N GLU A 218 -27.91 7.67 2.65
CA GLU A 218 -27.33 7.21 1.38
C GLU A 218 -28.39 6.84 0.34
N ILE A 219 -29.45 6.13 0.74
CA ILE A 219 -30.55 5.75 -0.17
C ILE A 219 -31.29 7.00 -0.66
N GLU A 220 -31.55 7.98 0.20
CA GLU A 220 -32.18 9.24 -0.19
C GLU A 220 -31.28 10.06 -1.11
N ALA A 221 -29.97 10.10 -0.83
CA ALA A 221 -28.98 10.74 -1.70
C ALA A 221 -28.97 10.09 -3.09
N ILE A 222 -29.04 8.75 -3.18
CA ILE A 222 -29.14 8.03 -4.46
C ILE A 222 -30.46 8.34 -5.17
N GLY A 223 -31.59 8.35 -4.46
CA GLY A 223 -32.92 8.64 -5.03
C GLY A 223 -33.06 10.07 -5.55
N SER A 224 -32.37 11.03 -4.93
CA SER A 224 -32.37 12.44 -5.34
C SER A 224 -31.50 12.72 -6.58
N ARG A 225 -30.48 11.87 -6.82
CA ARG A 225 -29.61 11.93 -8.01
C ARG A 225 -30.27 11.16 -9.14
N SER A 226 -31.19 11.80 -9.85
CA SER A 226 -31.87 11.20 -11.00
C SER A 226 -30.86 10.81 -12.10
N GLY A 227 -30.39 9.57 -12.08
CA GLY A 227 -29.59 8.96 -13.15
C GLY A 227 -28.08 9.19 -13.11
N GLU A 228 -27.51 9.77 -12.05
CA GLU A 228 -26.05 9.83 -11.91
C GLU A 228 -25.50 8.50 -11.37
N MET A 229 -24.53 7.94 -12.09
CA MET A 229 -23.86 6.70 -11.74
C MET A 229 -23.09 6.86 -10.42
N THR A 230 -23.27 5.93 -9.49
CA THR A 230 -22.63 6.01 -8.16
C THR A 230 -21.21 5.44 -8.16
N GLY A 231 -20.97 4.37 -8.92
CA GLY A 231 -19.66 3.75 -9.07
C GLY A 231 -18.79 4.39 -10.15
N VAL A 232 -17.55 3.94 -10.26
CA VAL A 232 -16.65 4.33 -11.35
C VAL A 232 -17.19 3.77 -12.67
N PRO A 233 -17.46 4.61 -13.69
CA PRO A 233 -18.02 4.17 -14.95
C PRO A 233 -17.08 3.26 -15.72
N THR A 234 -17.63 2.17 -16.27
CA THR A 234 -16.90 1.24 -17.15
C THR A 234 -16.81 1.78 -18.57
N GLY A 235 -17.72 2.68 -18.96
CA GLY A 235 -17.76 3.26 -20.31
C GLY A 235 -18.45 2.39 -21.35
N PHE A 236 -19.14 1.34 -20.90
CA PHE A 236 -20.06 0.52 -21.70
C PHE A 236 -21.46 0.66 -21.11
N THR A 237 -22.41 1.12 -21.92
CA THR A 237 -23.75 1.50 -21.46
C THR A 237 -24.46 0.33 -20.77
N ASP A 238 -24.41 -0.85 -21.37
CA ASP A 238 -25.09 -2.03 -20.85
C ASP A 238 -24.40 -2.63 -19.61
N LEU A 239 -23.07 -2.50 -19.51
CA LEU A 239 -22.32 -2.94 -18.32
C LEU A 239 -22.56 -2.00 -17.15
N ASP A 240 -22.61 -0.70 -17.42
CA ASP A 240 -22.91 0.32 -16.43
C ASP A 240 -24.36 0.22 -15.96
N ALA A 241 -25.32 -0.09 -16.85
CA ALA A 241 -26.71 -0.36 -16.46
C ALA A 241 -26.85 -1.61 -15.57
N LEU A 242 -26.01 -2.63 -15.79
CA LEU A 242 -26.00 -3.86 -15.00
C LEU A 242 -25.35 -3.67 -13.61
N THR A 243 -24.29 -2.86 -13.54
CA THR A 243 -23.42 -2.76 -12.35
C THR A 243 -23.61 -1.46 -11.56
N ASN A 244 -24.22 -0.44 -12.17
CA ASN A 244 -24.22 0.94 -11.70
C ASN A 244 -22.80 1.48 -11.46
N GLY A 245 -21.87 1.08 -12.32
CA GLY A 245 -20.43 1.33 -12.21
C GLY A 245 -19.72 0.37 -11.25
N MET A 246 -18.42 0.60 -11.07
CA MET A 246 -17.56 -0.18 -10.18
C MET A 246 -17.47 0.48 -8.81
N HIS A 247 -17.82 -0.24 -7.75
CA HIS A 247 -18.01 0.36 -6.43
C HIS A 247 -16.75 0.24 -5.55
N PRO A 248 -16.53 1.21 -4.63
CA PRO A 248 -15.54 1.12 -3.56
C PRO A 248 -15.53 -0.23 -2.84
N GLY A 249 -14.34 -0.73 -2.48
CA GLY A 249 -14.22 -1.98 -1.72
C GLY A 249 -14.38 -3.26 -2.54
N GLN A 250 -14.73 -3.17 -3.83
CA GLN A 250 -14.89 -4.32 -4.70
C GLN A 250 -13.55 -4.80 -5.28
N MET A 251 -13.36 -6.12 -5.28
CA MET A 251 -12.36 -6.82 -6.08
C MET A 251 -13.05 -7.36 -7.34
N ILE A 252 -12.64 -6.87 -8.49
CA ILE A 252 -13.18 -7.24 -9.80
C ILE A 252 -12.10 -8.02 -10.54
N VAL A 253 -12.45 -9.19 -11.07
CA VAL A 253 -11.52 -10.03 -11.82
C VAL A 253 -11.92 -10.01 -13.29
N ILE A 254 -11.00 -9.63 -14.17
CA ILE A 254 -11.18 -9.79 -15.62
C ILE A 254 -10.33 -10.97 -16.06
N ALA A 255 -10.95 -12.00 -16.61
CA ALA A 255 -10.25 -13.18 -17.06
C ALA A 255 -10.52 -13.53 -18.52
N ALA A 256 -9.46 -13.90 -19.23
CA ALA A 256 -9.57 -14.28 -20.63
C ALA A 256 -8.46 -15.26 -21.02
N ARG A 257 -8.62 -15.89 -22.19
CA ARG A 257 -7.51 -16.58 -22.87
C ARG A 257 -6.51 -15.55 -23.42
N PRO A 258 -5.25 -15.94 -23.66
CA PRO A 258 -4.29 -15.08 -24.36
C PRO A 258 -4.85 -14.51 -25.66
N ALA A 259 -4.47 -13.27 -25.98
CA ALA A 259 -4.89 -12.54 -27.19
C ALA A 259 -6.41 -12.24 -27.33
N MET A 260 -7.24 -12.50 -26.31
CA MET A 260 -8.66 -12.12 -26.33
C MET A 260 -8.92 -10.62 -26.12
N GLY A 261 -7.93 -9.86 -25.62
CA GLY A 261 -8.07 -8.43 -25.37
C GLY A 261 -8.24 -8.03 -23.89
N LYS A 262 -7.85 -8.90 -22.94
CA LYS A 262 -7.90 -8.66 -21.49
C LYS A 262 -7.34 -7.29 -21.09
N SER A 263 -6.09 -7.00 -21.46
CA SER A 263 -5.44 -5.71 -21.14
C SER A 263 -6.08 -4.56 -21.91
N THR A 264 -6.60 -4.79 -23.13
CA THR A 264 -7.34 -3.77 -23.88
C THR A 264 -8.63 -3.35 -23.16
N LEU A 265 -9.41 -4.31 -22.65
CA LEU A 265 -10.62 -4.01 -21.87
C LEU A 265 -10.29 -3.24 -20.58
N ALA A 266 -9.21 -3.64 -19.89
CA ALA A 266 -8.75 -2.93 -18.70
C ALA A 266 -8.34 -1.48 -19.00
N LEU A 267 -7.68 -1.24 -20.14
CA LEU A 267 -7.37 0.11 -20.61
C LEU A 267 -8.65 0.90 -20.95
N ASP A 268 -9.68 0.27 -21.52
CA ASP A 268 -10.95 0.95 -21.76
C ASP A 268 -11.63 1.40 -20.46
N PHE A 269 -11.58 0.59 -19.40
CA PHE A 269 -12.05 0.99 -18.07
C PHE A 269 -11.22 2.15 -17.49
N ALA A 270 -9.89 2.12 -17.63
CA ALA A 270 -9.04 3.24 -17.21
C ALA A 270 -9.33 4.53 -18.00
N ARG A 271 -9.58 4.42 -19.30
CA ARG A 271 -9.98 5.55 -20.16
C ARG A 271 -11.32 6.13 -19.74
N ALA A 272 -12.30 5.26 -19.47
CA ALA A 272 -13.60 5.68 -18.98
C ALA A 272 -13.49 6.41 -17.64
N ALA A 273 -12.73 5.88 -16.69
CA ALA A 273 -12.50 6.52 -15.40
C ALA A 273 -11.74 7.85 -15.52
N SER A 274 -10.51 7.84 -16.04
CA SER A 274 -9.61 8.99 -15.96
C SER A 274 -9.72 9.97 -17.11
N ILE A 275 -9.88 9.51 -18.34
CA ILE A 275 -9.91 10.41 -19.50
C ILE A 275 -11.30 11.02 -19.68
N LYS A 276 -12.37 10.19 -19.60
CA LYS A 276 -13.73 10.66 -19.85
C LYS A 276 -14.39 11.31 -18.63
N ASN A 277 -14.09 10.82 -17.42
CA ASN A 277 -14.75 11.26 -16.18
C ASN A 277 -13.81 11.93 -15.18
N ASN A 278 -12.53 12.13 -15.53
CA ASN A 278 -11.54 12.80 -14.70
C ASN A 278 -11.39 12.20 -13.28
N LEU A 279 -11.62 10.89 -13.15
CA LEU A 279 -11.44 10.16 -11.90
C LEU A 279 -10.01 9.59 -11.84
N PRO A 280 -9.22 9.92 -10.80
CA PRO A 280 -7.84 9.45 -10.73
C PRO A 280 -7.74 7.92 -10.66
N SER A 281 -6.92 7.31 -11.52
CA SER A 281 -6.73 5.86 -11.53
C SER A 281 -5.27 5.47 -11.72
N VAL A 282 -4.93 4.25 -11.31
CA VAL A 282 -3.57 3.71 -11.45
C VAL A 282 -3.58 2.34 -12.11
N ILE A 283 -2.64 2.12 -13.04
CA ILE A 283 -2.38 0.84 -13.68
C ILE A 283 -1.00 0.34 -13.26
N PHE A 284 -0.97 -0.83 -12.63
CA PHE A 284 0.24 -1.61 -12.43
C PHE A 284 0.33 -2.63 -13.56
N SER A 285 1.29 -2.45 -14.47
CA SER A 285 1.46 -3.30 -15.64
C SER A 285 2.76 -4.08 -15.54
N LEU A 286 2.65 -5.40 -15.41
CA LEU A 286 3.82 -6.27 -15.35
C LEU A 286 4.22 -6.84 -16.73
N GLU A 287 3.32 -6.79 -17.71
CA GLU A 287 3.58 -7.31 -19.06
C GLU A 287 3.95 -6.23 -20.07
N MET A 288 3.27 -5.08 -20.01
CA MET A 288 3.39 -4.02 -20.99
C MET A 288 4.15 -2.82 -20.41
N GLY A 289 5.10 -2.28 -21.18
CA GLY A 289 5.78 -1.04 -20.80
C GLY A 289 4.87 0.18 -20.92
N ARG A 290 5.17 1.24 -20.15
CA ARG A 290 4.39 2.49 -20.11
C ARG A 290 4.21 3.13 -21.50
N ASN A 291 5.22 3.04 -22.37
CA ASN A 291 5.15 3.58 -23.73
C ASN A 291 4.15 2.80 -24.60
N GLU A 292 4.07 1.48 -24.43
CA GLU A 292 3.10 0.66 -25.15
C GLU A 292 1.67 0.98 -24.70
N ILE A 293 1.46 1.12 -23.38
CA ILE A 293 0.18 1.54 -22.81
C ILE A 293 -0.22 2.91 -23.36
N ALA A 294 0.67 3.89 -23.32
CA ALA A 294 0.41 5.24 -23.84
C ALA A 294 0.03 5.22 -25.34
N MET A 295 0.75 4.46 -26.17
CA MET A 295 0.40 4.31 -27.59
C MET A 295 -0.99 3.71 -27.79
N ARG A 296 -1.36 2.69 -27.01
CA ARG A 296 -2.69 2.07 -27.09
C ARG A 296 -3.79 3.01 -26.64
N LEU A 297 -3.60 3.77 -25.56
CA LEU A 297 -4.54 4.79 -25.11
C LEU A 297 -4.77 5.85 -26.20
N LEU A 298 -3.68 6.38 -26.79
CA LEU A 298 -3.76 7.37 -27.86
C LEU A 298 -4.43 6.81 -29.13
N SER A 299 -4.08 5.59 -29.54
CA SER A 299 -4.70 4.89 -30.67
C SER A 299 -6.22 4.79 -30.50
N ALA A 300 -6.64 4.43 -29.29
CA ALA A 300 -8.02 4.21 -28.94
C ALA A 300 -8.85 5.51 -28.86
N GLU A 301 -8.26 6.60 -28.35
CA GLU A 301 -8.89 7.92 -28.27
C GLU A 301 -8.95 8.64 -29.63
N ALA A 302 -7.84 8.64 -30.37
CA ALA A 302 -7.73 9.35 -31.64
C ALA A 302 -8.29 8.58 -32.84
N ARG A 303 -8.62 7.29 -32.66
CA ARG A 303 -9.04 6.38 -33.75
C ARG A 303 -7.99 6.30 -34.86
N VAL A 304 -6.73 6.21 -34.46
CA VAL A 304 -5.58 6.02 -35.35
C VAL A 304 -5.10 4.59 -35.17
N ALA A 305 -4.90 3.85 -36.26
CA ALA A 305 -4.58 2.44 -36.16
C ALA A 305 -3.21 2.22 -35.50
N LEU A 306 -3.15 1.34 -34.51
CA LEU A 306 -1.95 1.12 -33.70
C LEU A 306 -0.74 0.70 -34.55
N HIS A 307 -0.97 -0.06 -35.63
CA HIS A 307 0.09 -0.48 -36.55
C HIS A 307 0.70 0.71 -37.32
N HIS A 308 -0.07 1.73 -37.68
CA HIS A 308 0.46 2.95 -38.30
C HIS A 308 1.32 3.75 -37.32
N MET A 309 0.88 3.84 -36.06
CA MET A 309 1.64 4.50 -34.99
C MET A 309 2.98 3.78 -34.74
N ARG A 310 2.99 2.44 -34.71
CA ARG A 310 4.21 1.65 -34.47
C ARG A 310 5.17 1.62 -35.65
N SER A 311 4.64 1.64 -36.88
CA SER A 311 5.46 1.59 -38.10
C SER A 311 5.90 2.96 -38.59
N GLY A 312 5.41 4.05 -38.00
CA GLY A 312 5.70 5.42 -38.43
C GLY A 312 5.06 5.79 -39.77
N THR A 313 4.03 5.05 -40.21
CA THR A 313 3.34 5.24 -41.51
C THR A 313 2.08 6.11 -41.38
N MET A 314 2.06 6.99 -40.38
CA MET A 314 0.93 7.86 -40.10
C MET A 314 0.76 8.94 -41.15
N THR A 315 -0.49 9.15 -41.58
CA THR A 315 -0.86 10.24 -42.48
C THR A 315 -0.93 11.59 -41.74
N ASP A 316 -0.92 12.70 -42.47
CA ASP A 316 -1.13 14.04 -41.88
C ASP A 316 -2.48 14.16 -41.14
N GLU A 317 -3.50 13.44 -41.61
CA GLU A 317 -4.80 13.35 -40.95
C GLU A 317 -4.69 12.59 -39.62
N ASP A 318 -3.93 11.49 -39.57
CA ASP A 318 -3.69 10.75 -38.33
C ASP A 318 -2.98 11.61 -37.29
N TRP A 319 -1.95 12.35 -37.71
CA TRP A 319 -1.25 13.31 -36.85
C TRP A 319 -2.20 14.39 -36.33
N THR A 320 -3.08 14.90 -37.19
CA THR A 320 -4.10 15.88 -36.80
C THR A 320 -5.07 15.32 -35.77
N ARG A 321 -5.53 14.07 -35.94
CA ARG A 321 -6.43 13.40 -34.98
C ARG A 321 -5.75 13.16 -33.62
N LEU A 322 -4.50 12.72 -33.61
CA LEU A 322 -3.72 12.58 -32.37
C LEU A 322 -3.54 13.92 -31.66
N ALA A 323 -3.11 14.94 -32.39
CA ALA A 323 -2.85 16.27 -31.81
C ALA A 323 -4.10 16.87 -31.15
N ARG A 324 -5.29 16.61 -31.71
CA ARG A 324 -6.58 17.05 -31.13
C ARG A 324 -6.92 16.38 -29.81
N ARG A 325 -6.53 15.11 -29.61
CA ARG A 325 -6.83 14.35 -28.39
C ARG A 325 -5.73 14.41 -27.33
N MET A 326 -4.51 14.80 -27.72
CA MET A 326 -3.37 14.87 -26.81
C MET A 326 -3.61 15.70 -25.54
N PRO A 327 -4.27 16.87 -25.58
CA PRO A 327 -4.51 17.66 -24.36
C PRO A 327 -5.38 16.92 -23.34
N GLU A 328 -6.45 16.27 -23.79
CA GLU A 328 -7.36 15.49 -22.92
C GLU A 328 -6.62 14.31 -22.28
N VAL A 329 -5.86 13.55 -23.08
CA VAL A 329 -5.11 12.38 -22.59
C VAL A 329 -3.98 12.78 -21.65
N SER A 330 -3.27 13.88 -21.94
CA SER A 330 -2.15 14.35 -21.12
C SER A 330 -2.58 14.99 -19.80
N ALA A 331 -3.80 15.54 -19.72
CA ALA A 331 -4.33 16.14 -18.50
C ALA A 331 -5.04 15.11 -17.59
N ALA A 332 -5.38 13.93 -18.12
CA ALA A 332 -6.10 12.90 -17.38
C ALA A 332 -5.29 12.40 -16.17
N PRO A 333 -5.92 12.21 -14.99
CA PRO A 333 -5.26 11.74 -13.77
C PRO A 333 -5.04 10.20 -13.80
N LEU A 334 -4.35 9.72 -14.83
CA LEU A 334 -4.03 8.31 -15.02
C LEU A 334 -2.54 8.05 -14.73
N TYR A 335 -2.27 7.26 -13.69
CA TYR A 335 -0.93 6.88 -13.28
C TYR A 335 -0.58 5.49 -13.84
N ILE A 336 0.63 5.32 -14.37
CA ILE A 336 1.10 4.03 -14.89
C ILE A 336 2.40 3.67 -14.19
N ASP A 337 2.45 2.46 -13.65
CA ASP A 337 3.63 1.86 -13.06
C ASP A 337 3.94 0.54 -13.78
N ASP A 338 5.04 0.53 -14.54
CA ASP A 338 5.57 -0.63 -15.27
C ASP A 338 6.86 -1.16 -14.62
N SER A 339 7.06 -0.91 -13.33
CA SER A 339 8.23 -1.44 -12.61
C SER A 339 8.20 -2.98 -12.65
N PRO A 340 9.29 -3.65 -13.04
CA PRO A 340 9.35 -5.11 -13.06
C PRO A 340 9.31 -5.66 -11.63
N ASN A 341 8.80 -6.88 -11.46
CA ASN A 341 8.85 -7.65 -10.21
C ASN A 341 8.24 -6.98 -8.96
N LEU A 342 7.19 -6.16 -9.13
CA LEU A 342 6.51 -5.54 -7.98
C LEU A 342 5.89 -6.58 -7.05
N SER A 343 6.24 -6.50 -5.77
CA SER A 343 5.59 -7.24 -4.70
C SER A 343 4.23 -6.61 -4.34
N MET A 344 3.34 -7.41 -3.75
CA MET A 344 2.03 -6.93 -3.31
C MET A 344 2.13 -5.83 -2.24
N MET A 345 3.18 -5.87 -1.41
CA MET A 345 3.44 -4.84 -0.41
C MET A 345 3.82 -3.51 -1.06
N GLU A 346 4.68 -3.53 -2.08
CA GLU A 346 5.02 -2.33 -2.84
C GLU A 346 3.81 -1.76 -3.57
N ILE A 347 2.98 -2.59 -4.21
CA ILE A 347 1.72 -2.17 -4.83
C ILE A 347 0.84 -1.47 -3.79
N ARG A 348 0.62 -2.08 -2.62
CA ARG A 348 -0.18 -1.49 -1.54
C ARG A 348 0.40 -0.16 -1.07
N ALA A 349 1.71 -0.06 -0.85
CA ALA A 349 2.37 1.18 -0.44
C ALA A 349 2.23 2.30 -1.49
N LYS A 350 2.37 1.97 -2.78
CA LYS A 350 2.18 2.91 -3.88
C LYS A 350 0.72 3.38 -3.98
N CYS A 351 -0.24 2.46 -3.88
CA CYS A 351 -1.67 2.78 -3.85
C CYS A 351 -2.03 3.69 -2.67
N ARG A 352 -1.56 3.39 -1.45
CA ARG A 352 -1.77 4.25 -0.26
C ARG A 352 -1.25 5.67 -0.49
N ARG A 353 -0.03 5.81 -1.02
CA ARG A 353 0.57 7.12 -1.32
C ARG A 353 -0.23 7.89 -2.37
N LEU A 354 -0.71 7.21 -3.42
CA LEU A 354 -1.55 7.81 -4.45
C LEU A 354 -2.94 8.17 -3.93
N LYS A 355 -3.53 7.35 -3.06
CA LYS A 355 -4.80 7.65 -2.38
C LYS A 355 -4.70 8.91 -1.53
N GLN A 356 -3.63 9.04 -0.74
CA GLN A 356 -3.42 10.23 0.10
C GLN A 356 -3.18 11.51 -0.71
N ARG A 357 -2.40 11.44 -1.80
CA ARG A 357 -2.00 12.63 -2.57
C ARG A 357 -3.00 13.03 -3.65
N ASN A 358 -3.66 12.05 -4.26
CA ASN A 358 -4.44 12.22 -5.48
C ASN A 358 -5.83 11.60 -5.39
N ASP A 359 -6.20 10.99 -4.26
CA ASP A 359 -7.50 10.36 -4.03
C ASP A 359 -7.93 9.43 -5.18
N ILE A 360 -7.07 8.46 -5.52
CA ILE A 360 -7.37 7.46 -6.55
C ILE A 360 -8.73 6.79 -6.29
N LYS A 361 -9.44 6.54 -7.39
CA LYS A 361 -10.78 5.95 -7.45
C LYS A 361 -10.80 4.59 -8.13
N LEU A 362 -9.75 4.21 -8.84
CA LEU A 362 -9.65 2.91 -9.50
C LEU A 362 -8.20 2.42 -9.50
N VAL A 363 -8.02 1.14 -9.19
CA VAL A 363 -6.73 0.45 -9.27
C VAL A 363 -6.86 -0.70 -10.27
N ILE A 364 -5.96 -0.78 -11.23
CA ILE A 364 -5.89 -1.88 -12.20
C ILE A 364 -4.54 -2.56 -12.06
N ILE A 365 -4.54 -3.88 -11.97
CA ILE A 365 -3.35 -4.69 -11.84
C ILE A 365 -3.37 -5.73 -12.95
N ASP A 366 -2.50 -5.57 -13.95
CA ASP A 366 -2.24 -6.60 -14.96
C ASP A 366 -1.19 -7.58 -14.45
N TYR A 367 -1.64 -8.49 -13.58
CA TYR A 367 -0.80 -9.51 -12.99
C TYR A 367 -0.95 -10.82 -13.77
N LEU A 368 0.02 -11.10 -14.63
CA LEU A 368 0.06 -12.38 -15.31
C LEU A 368 1.10 -13.27 -14.63
N GLN A 369 0.70 -13.84 -13.50
CA GLN A 369 1.17 -15.18 -13.07
C GLN A 369 2.69 -15.35 -12.92
N LEU A 370 3.45 -14.26 -12.82
CA LEU A 370 4.91 -14.16 -12.70
C LEU A 370 5.29 -13.49 -11.37
N MET A 371 5.01 -14.17 -10.26
CA MET A 371 6.03 -14.20 -9.23
C MET A 371 6.95 -15.36 -9.62
N GLN A 372 8.16 -15.03 -10.09
CA GLN A 372 9.14 -16.05 -10.43
C GLN A 372 9.37 -16.92 -9.18
N ALA A 373 8.99 -18.19 -9.30
CA ALA A 373 9.43 -19.26 -8.43
C ALA A 373 10.96 -19.29 -8.45
N GLY A 374 11.57 -18.61 -7.48
CA GLY A 374 12.96 -18.83 -7.10
C GLY A 374 13.11 -20.25 -6.56
N GLY A 375 13.33 -21.21 -7.47
CA GLY A 375 13.81 -22.55 -7.17
C GLY A 375 12.72 -23.62 -6.97
N SER A 376 12.69 -24.58 -7.89
CA SER A 376 12.42 -26.03 -7.73
C SER A 376 11.50 -26.59 -6.62
N LYS A 377 10.56 -25.82 -6.04
CA LYS A 377 9.68 -26.27 -4.95
C LYS A 377 8.20 -26.36 -5.38
N ARG A 378 7.55 -27.36 -4.80
CA ARG A 378 6.28 -28.04 -5.13
C ARG A 378 5.11 -27.13 -5.57
N SER A 379 4.29 -27.67 -6.49
CA SER A 379 3.02 -27.12 -7.01
C SER A 379 2.02 -26.61 -5.95
N GLU A 380 2.13 -27.07 -4.70
CA GLU A 380 1.28 -26.67 -3.57
C GLU A 380 1.58 -25.22 -3.11
N SER A 381 2.85 -24.77 -3.20
CA SER A 381 3.26 -23.39 -2.87
C SER A 381 2.56 -22.37 -3.77
N ARG A 382 2.42 -22.68 -5.06
CA ARG A 382 1.83 -21.77 -6.04
C ARG A 382 0.34 -21.52 -5.80
N GLN A 383 -0.42 -22.55 -5.43
CA GLN A 383 -1.84 -22.38 -5.11
C GLN A 383 -2.03 -21.53 -3.85
N GLN A 384 -1.14 -21.70 -2.86
CA GLN A 384 -1.13 -20.88 -1.66
C GLN A 384 -0.79 -19.42 -1.97
N GLU A 385 0.27 -19.17 -2.75
CA GLU A 385 0.69 -17.82 -3.16
C GLU A 385 -0.43 -17.07 -3.90
N VAL A 386 -1.12 -17.74 -4.83
CA VAL A 386 -2.25 -17.16 -5.56
C VAL A 386 -3.41 -16.86 -4.61
N SER A 387 -3.65 -17.70 -3.61
CA SER A 387 -4.69 -17.49 -2.60
C SER A 387 -4.37 -16.32 -1.69
N ASP A 388 -3.12 -16.20 -1.24
CA ASP A 388 -2.68 -15.08 -0.42
C ASP A 388 -2.74 -13.77 -1.22
N MET A 389 -2.35 -13.80 -2.49
CA MET A 389 -2.45 -12.64 -3.38
C MET A 389 -3.90 -12.20 -3.60
N SER A 390 -4.80 -13.15 -3.87
CA SER A 390 -6.24 -12.91 -4.02
C SER A 390 -6.82 -12.22 -2.78
N ARG A 391 -6.54 -12.78 -1.59
CA ARG A 391 -6.98 -12.20 -0.32
C ARG A 391 -6.42 -10.80 -0.11
N ASN A 392 -5.13 -10.59 -0.39
CA ASN A 392 -4.49 -9.30 -0.26
C ASN A 392 -5.09 -8.24 -1.20
N LEU A 393 -5.50 -8.62 -2.43
CA LEU A 393 -6.18 -7.71 -3.36
C LEU A 393 -7.55 -7.29 -2.83
N LYS A 394 -8.31 -8.24 -2.27
CA LYS A 394 -9.59 -7.92 -1.64
C LYS A 394 -9.44 -7.02 -0.41
N LEU A 395 -8.43 -7.28 0.42
CA LEU A 395 -8.11 -6.42 1.57
C LEU A 395 -7.68 -5.03 1.12
N LEU A 396 -6.86 -4.91 0.07
CA LEU A 396 -6.47 -3.62 -0.51
C LEU A 396 -7.68 -2.82 -0.99
N ALA A 397 -8.62 -3.47 -1.68
CA ALA A 397 -9.84 -2.82 -2.17
C ALA A 397 -10.67 -2.25 -1.01
N LYS A 398 -10.87 -3.05 0.05
CA LYS A 398 -11.61 -2.65 1.25
C LYS A 398 -10.91 -1.53 2.02
N GLU A 399 -9.61 -1.66 2.24
CA GLU A 399 -8.82 -0.69 3.00
C GLU A 399 -8.80 0.69 2.34
N LEU A 400 -8.64 0.74 1.02
CA LEU A 400 -8.56 2.00 0.29
C LEU A 400 -9.93 2.53 -0.14
N GLU A 401 -11.01 1.75 0.07
CA GLU A 401 -12.35 2.03 -0.43
C GLU A 401 -12.34 2.41 -1.91
N VAL A 402 -11.71 1.56 -2.73
CA VAL A 402 -11.67 1.71 -4.20
C VAL A 402 -11.92 0.38 -4.89
N PRO A 403 -12.55 0.36 -6.07
CA PRO A 403 -12.55 -0.81 -6.93
C PRO A 403 -11.12 -1.18 -7.35
N VAL A 404 -10.78 -2.45 -7.18
CA VAL A 404 -9.51 -3.04 -7.62
C VAL A 404 -9.81 -4.06 -8.71
N ILE A 405 -9.32 -3.79 -9.92
CA ILE A 405 -9.40 -4.69 -11.07
C ILE A 405 -8.12 -5.53 -11.12
N ALA A 406 -8.29 -6.84 -11.11
CA ALA A 406 -7.23 -7.82 -11.22
C ALA A 406 -7.39 -8.59 -12.54
N LEU A 407 -6.39 -8.55 -13.42
CA LEU A 407 -6.43 -9.25 -14.70
C LEU A 407 -5.85 -10.66 -14.62
N SER A 408 -6.68 -11.70 -14.77
CA SER A 408 -6.27 -13.11 -14.70
C SER A 408 -6.25 -13.78 -16.08
N GLN A 409 -5.38 -14.77 -16.29
CA GLN A 409 -5.42 -15.62 -17.49
C GLN A 409 -6.16 -16.93 -17.19
N LEU A 410 -7.04 -17.35 -18.10
CA LEU A 410 -7.75 -18.61 -17.99
C LEU A 410 -6.91 -19.83 -18.40
N ASN A 411 -7.22 -20.98 -17.81
CA ASN A 411 -6.69 -22.27 -18.24
C ASN A 411 -7.16 -22.61 -19.67
N ARG A 412 -6.67 -23.73 -20.25
CA ARG A 412 -7.05 -24.16 -21.61
C ARG A 412 -8.41 -24.87 -21.67
N GLY A 413 -9.14 -24.98 -20.56
CA GLY A 413 -10.41 -25.69 -20.45
C GLY A 413 -11.49 -25.24 -21.45
N PRO A 414 -11.71 -23.92 -21.67
CA PRO A 414 -12.68 -23.44 -22.65
C PRO A 414 -12.43 -24.02 -24.05
N GLU A 415 -11.18 -24.12 -24.50
CA GLU A 415 -10.83 -24.53 -25.87
C GLU A 415 -11.23 -25.98 -26.20
N GLN A 416 -11.46 -26.80 -25.17
CA GLN A 416 -11.87 -28.19 -25.33
C GLN A 416 -13.40 -28.36 -25.42
N ARG A 417 -14.16 -27.31 -25.08
CA ARG A 417 -15.63 -27.31 -25.12
C ARG A 417 -16.11 -26.91 -26.51
N THR A 418 -17.30 -27.39 -26.88
CA THR A 418 -17.89 -27.14 -28.20
C THR A 418 -18.15 -25.65 -28.45
N ASP A 419 -18.65 -24.95 -27.44
CA ASP A 419 -18.98 -23.52 -27.52
C ASP A 419 -17.77 -22.60 -27.26
N LYS A 420 -16.67 -23.13 -26.72
CA LYS A 420 -15.45 -22.41 -26.36
C LYS A 420 -15.64 -21.21 -25.42
N LYS A 421 -16.83 -21.06 -24.82
CA LYS A 421 -17.17 -19.92 -23.96
C LYS A 421 -16.58 -20.11 -22.57
N PRO A 422 -15.77 -19.19 -22.06
CA PRO A 422 -15.21 -19.31 -20.72
C PRO A 422 -16.29 -19.31 -19.64
N MET A 423 -16.04 -20.04 -18.55
CA MET A 423 -16.87 -20.10 -17.36
C MET A 423 -16.03 -19.74 -16.14
N VAL A 424 -16.68 -19.35 -15.04
CA VAL A 424 -15.97 -18.99 -13.80
C VAL A 424 -15.11 -20.15 -13.30
N SER A 425 -15.56 -21.40 -13.49
CA SER A 425 -14.81 -22.61 -13.17
C SER A 425 -13.50 -22.79 -13.95
N ASP A 426 -13.26 -22.02 -15.01
CA ASP A 426 -11.97 -22.05 -15.74
C ASP A 426 -10.86 -21.24 -15.03
N LEU A 427 -11.21 -20.52 -13.95
CA LEU A 427 -10.27 -19.93 -13.00
C LEU A 427 -9.68 -20.96 -12.02
N ARG A 428 -10.08 -22.24 -12.08
CA ARG A 428 -9.89 -23.26 -11.02
C ARG A 428 -8.45 -23.58 -10.59
N GLU A 429 -7.41 -23.19 -11.34
CA GLU A 429 -6.04 -23.17 -10.80
C GLU A 429 -5.84 -22.09 -9.72
N SER A 430 -6.90 -21.30 -9.45
CA SER A 430 -6.97 -20.15 -8.58
C SER A 430 -8.36 -20.03 -7.93
N GLY A 431 -8.88 -21.14 -7.37
CA GLY A 431 -10.23 -21.16 -6.77
C GLY A 431 -10.47 -20.12 -5.67
N SER A 432 -9.41 -19.64 -5.01
CA SER A 432 -9.42 -18.51 -4.09
C SER A 432 -9.79 -17.19 -4.76
N ILE A 433 -9.29 -16.93 -5.98
CA ILE A 433 -9.65 -15.75 -6.78
C ILE A 433 -11.15 -15.72 -7.04
N GLU A 434 -11.73 -16.86 -7.43
CA GLU A 434 -13.17 -16.96 -7.62
C GLU A 434 -13.92 -16.64 -6.33
N GLN A 435 -13.47 -17.13 -5.18
CA GLN A 435 -14.15 -16.92 -3.91
C GLN A 435 -14.08 -15.46 -3.45
N ASP A 436 -12.91 -14.84 -3.50
CA ASP A 436 -12.66 -13.49 -2.98
C ASP A 436 -13.23 -12.38 -3.86
N ALA A 437 -13.29 -12.58 -5.18
CA ALA A 437 -13.82 -11.60 -6.11
C ALA A 437 -15.30 -11.29 -5.84
N ASP A 438 -15.68 -10.01 -5.90
CA ASP A 438 -17.08 -9.58 -5.86
C ASP A 438 -17.73 -9.67 -7.25
N MET A 439 -16.93 -9.48 -8.30
CA MET A 439 -17.36 -9.60 -9.69
C MET A 439 -16.30 -10.33 -10.52
N VAL A 440 -16.73 -11.23 -11.38
CA VAL A 440 -15.88 -11.92 -12.35
C VAL A 440 -16.42 -11.64 -13.75
N ILE A 441 -15.58 -11.00 -14.57
CA ILE A 441 -15.83 -10.68 -15.97
C ILE A 441 -14.97 -11.60 -16.82
N LEU A 442 -15.59 -12.36 -17.71
CA LEU A 442 -14.93 -13.25 -18.64
C LEU A 442 -15.03 -12.68 -20.05
N LEU A 443 -13.91 -12.59 -20.75
CA LEU A 443 -13.88 -12.04 -22.10
C LEU A 443 -13.79 -13.19 -23.12
N HIS A 444 -14.69 -13.17 -24.09
CA HIS A 444 -14.74 -14.16 -25.17
C HIS A 444 -14.89 -13.50 -26.53
N ARG A 445 -14.17 -14.04 -27.51
CA ARG A 445 -14.25 -13.63 -28.91
C ARG A 445 -14.32 -14.87 -29.79
N GLU A 446 -15.40 -15.00 -30.53
CA GLU A 446 -15.61 -16.15 -31.41
C GLU A 446 -14.66 -16.11 -32.60
N ASP A 447 -14.45 -14.92 -33.16
CA ASP A 447 -13.60 -14.63 -34.32
C ASP A 447 -12.11 -14.94 -34.10
N ALA A 448 -11.68 -15.04 -32.83
CA ALA A 448 -10.34 -15.43 -32.46
C ALA A 448 -10.10 -16.95 -32.63
N TYR A 449 -11.17 -17.75 -32.64
CA TYR A 449 -11.12 -19.20 -32.86
C TYR A 449 -11.55 -19.58 -34.27
N GLU A 450 -12.52 -18.86 -34.84
CA GLU A 450 -13.11 -19.13 -36.14
C GLU A 450 -13.09 -17.87 -37.01
N LYS A 451 -12.15 -17.83 -37.96
CA LYS A 451 -11.91 -16.63 -38.80
C LYS A 451 -13.10 -16.23 -39.67
N GLU A 452 -13.97 -17.19 -39.99
CA GLU A 452 -15.17 -16.99 -40.82
C GLU A 452 -16.44 -16.85 -39.97
N SER A 453 -16.31 -16.66 -38.64
CA SER A 453 -17.47 -16.50 -37.77
C SER A 453 -18.35 -15.34 -38.24
N PRO A 454 -19.68 -15.51 -38.26
CA PRO A 454 -20.61 -14.43 -38.60
C PRO A 454 -20.57 -13.27 -37.58
N ARG A 455 -19.99 -13.50 -36.39
CA ARG A 455 -19.81 -12.53 -35.31
C ARG A 455 -18.41 -11.88 -35.35
N ALA A 456 -17.79 -11.81 -36.53
CA ALA A 456 -16.47 -11.20 -36.69
C ALA A 456 -16.45 -9.74 -36.18
N GLY A 457 -15.49 -9.43 -35.31
CA GLY A 457 -15.41 -8.11 -34.67
C GLY A 457 -16.34 -7.92 -33.47
N GLU A 458 -17.12 -8.93 -33.05
CA GLU A 458 -17.84 -8.91 -31.77
C GLU A 458 -17.03 -9.57 -30.65
N ALA A 459 -17.25 -9.11 -29.43
CA ALA A 459 -16.76 -9.73 -28.22
C ALA A 459 -17.86 -9.78 -27.16
N ASP A 460 -17.85 -10.84 -26.37
CA ASP A 460 -18.74 -11.01 -25.24
C ASP A 460 -18.01 -10.68 -23.95
N ILE A 461 -18.50 -9.67 -23.22
CA ILE A 461 -18.18 -9.38 -21.83
C ILE A 461 -19.18 -10.16 -20.96
N ILE A 462 -18.75 -11.30 -20.44
CA ILE A 462 -19.59 -12.21 -19.67
C ILE A 462 -19.37 -11.92 -18.19
N VAL A 463 -20.35 -11.30 -17.53
CA VAL A 463 -20.36 -11.15 -16.07
C VAL A 463 -20.76 -12.50 -15.47
N GLY A 464 -19.77 -13.37 -15.25
CA GLY A 464 -19.98 -14.74 -14.77
C GLY A 464 -20.25 -14.84 -13.27
N LYS A 465 -19.83 -13.84 -12.49
CA LYS A 465 -20.14 -13.70 -11.06
C LYS A 465 -20.39 -12.24 -10.76
N HIS A 466 -21.42 -11.97 -9.95
CA HIS A 466 -21.69 -10.64 -9.39
C HIS A 466 -22.35 -10.82 -8.02
N ARG A 467 -21.66 -10.45 -6.93
CA ARG A 467 -22.18 -10.61 -5.56
C ARG A 467 -23.36 -9.69 -5.24
N ASN A 468 -23.40 -8.53 -5.88
CA ASN A 468 -24.34 -7.44 -5.57
C ASN A 468 -25.43 -7.26 -6.62
N GLY A 469 -25.55 -8.15 -7.59
CA GLY A 469 -26.49 -7.98 -8.69
C GLY A 469 -26.53 -9.15 -9.67
N PRO A 470 -27.27 -9.00 -10.78
CA PRO A 470 -27.43 -10.05 -11.77
C PRO A 470 -26.14 -10.30 -12.58
N THR A 471 -26.05 -11.51 -13.14
CA THR A 471 -25.10 -11.88 -14.18
C THR A 471 -25.72 -11.62 -15.55
N ALA A 472 -24.89 -11.26 -16.53
CA ALA A 472 -25.33 -11.07 -17.92
C ALA A 472 -24.16 -11.25 -18.89
N THR A 473 -24.48 -11.48 -20.15
CA THR A 473 -23.51 -11.41 -21.25
C THR A 473 -23.81 -10.16 -22.05
N ILE A 474 -22.83 -9.27 -22.14
CA ILE A 474 -22.93 -8.01 -22.86
C ILE A 474 -22.06 -8.12 -24.11
N THR A 475 -22.67 -7.94 -25.27
CA THR A 475 -21.96 -7.98 -26.55
C THR A 475 -21.48 -6.59 -26.92
N VAL A 476 -20.19 -6.47 -27.25
CA VAL A 476 -19.52 -5.23 -27.63
C VAL A 476 -18.76 -5.41 -28.94
N ALA A 477 -18.49 -4.33 -29.65
CA ALA A 477 -17.64 -4.37 -30.84
C ALA A 477 -16.16 -4.26 -30.45
N PHE A 478 -15.34 -5.20 -30.89
CA PHE A 478 -13.89 -5.20 -30.73
C PHE A 478 -13.20 -4.55 -31.94
N GLN A 479 -12.63 -3.37 -31.74
CA GLN A 479 -11.85 -2.65 -32.73
C GLN A 479 -10.35 -2.80 -32.43
N GLY A 480 -9.85 -4.03 -32.58
CA GLY A 480 -8.46 -4.38 -32.22
C GLY A 480 -7.39 -3.54 -32.92
N HIS A 481 -7.64 -3.06 -34.14
CA HIS A 481 -6.75 -2.15 -34.86
C HIS A 481 -6.60 -0.77 -34.19
N TYR A 482 -7.56 -0.36 -33.36
CA TYR A 482 -7.50 0.83 -32.49
C TYR A 482 -7.25 0.48 -31.01
N SER A 483 -7.01 -0.80 -30.69
CA SER A 483 -6.86 -1.27 -29.31
C SER A 483 -8.00 -0.82 -28.37
N ARG A 484 -9.25 -1.06 -28.76
CA ARG A 484 -10.43 -0.75 -27.94
C ARG A 484 -11.62 -1.66 -28.19
N PHE A 485 -12.50 -1.72 -27.21
CA PHE A 485 -13.88 -2.16 -27.32
C PHE A 485 -14.81 -0.93 -27.33
N VAL A 486 -15.97 -1.05 -27.97
CA VAL A 486 -17.03 -0.03 -27.98
C VAL A 486 -18.39 -0.69 -27.88
N ASP A 487 -19.38 0.02 -27.34
CA ASP A 487 -20.77 -0.42 -27.37
C ASP A 487 -21.21 -0.76 -28.81
N MET A 488 -22.06 -1.78 -28.93
CA MET A 488 -22.72 -2.07 -30.20
C MET A 488 -23.58 -0.86 -30.61
N ALA A 489 -23.65 -0.59 -31.91
CA ALA A 489 -24.55 0.45 -32.40
C ALA A 489 -25.99 0.07 -32.02
N GLN A 490 -26.64 0.89 -31.18
CA GLN A 490 -28.07 0.74 -30.91
C GLN A 490 -28.81 0.88 -32.24
N THR A 491 -29.60 -0.14 -32.58
CA THR A 491 -30.33 -0.23 -33.85
C THR A 491 -31.66 0.52 -33.75
#